data_AF-A0A8C8AFG1-F1
#
_entry.id   AF-A0A8C8AFG1-F1
#
_cell.length_a   1.000
_cell.length_b   1.000
_cell.length_c   1.000
_cell.angle_alpha   90.00
_cell.angle_beta   90.00
_cell.angle_gamma   90.00
#
_symmetry.space_group_name_H-M   'P 1'
#
loop_
_entity.id
_entity.type
_entity.pdbx_description
1 polymer ?
#
loop_
_entity_poly.entity_id
_entity_poly.type
_entity_poly.pdbx_seq_one_letter_code
_entity_poly.pdbx_strand_id
1 'polypeptide(L)'
;MRDYEAATAFLGEWGRFQRLVFFLLSASIVPNGFNGMSAVFLAGTPEHRCAVPRGANLSGEWRNASIPLELRGGRAAPSRCRRYRLAALANFSALGLRPGSDVELGSLEQEPCLDGWEYSRDVYRSTIVTEVQLLLAST
;
A
#
# COMPACT_ATOMS: atom_id res chain seq x y z
N MET A 1 27.98 -21.86 -40.26
CA MET A 1 27.85 -20.67 -39.39
C MET A 1 28.57 -19.53 -40.10
N ARG A 2 27.91 -18.38 -40.33
CA ARG A 2 28.56 -17.22 -40.97
C ARG A 2 29.59 -16.65 -40.00
N ASP A 3 30.82 -16.45 -40.48
CA ASP A 3 31.89 -15.80 -39.72
C ASP A 3 31.50 -14.35 -39.43
N TYR A 4 30.91 -14.14 -38.26
CA TYR A 4 30.54 -12.83 -37.74
C TYR A 4 31.75 -11.89 -37.72
N GLU A 5 32.92 -12.41 -37.34
CA GLU A 5 34.20 -11.70 -37.30
C GLU A 5 34.56 -11.06 -38.65
N ALA A 6 34.47 -11.82 -39.74
CA ALA A 6 34.76 -11.33 -41.09
C ALA A 6 33.72 -10.30 -41.56
N ALA A 7 32.45 -10.49 -41.19
CA ALA A 7 31.38 -9.55 -41.51
C ALA A 7 31.50 -8.23 -40.72
N THR A 8 32.09 -8.24 -39.52
CA THR A 8 32.28 -7.05 -38.68
C THR A 8 33.67 -6.43 -38.80
N ALA A 9 34.60 -7.04 -39.53
CA ALA A 9 35.99 -6.56 -39.66
C ALA A 9 36.08 -5.11 -40.18
N PHE A 10 35.11 -4.65 -40.97
CA PHE A 10 35.05 -3.26 -41.46
C PHE A 10 34.75 -2.22 -40.36
N LEU A 11 34.17 -2.64 -39.23
CA LEU A 11 33.80 -1.74 -38.13
C LEU A 11 35.03 -1.26 -37.33
N GLY A 12 36.18 -1.90 -37.51
CA GLY A 12 37.43 -1.56 -36.84
C GLY A 12 37.44 -1.89 -35.34
N GLU A 13 38.61 -1.78 -34.71
CA GLU A 13 38.74 -1.97 -33.26
C GLU A 13 38.03 -0.86 -32.46
N TRP A 14 37.73 -1.16 -31.20
CA TRP A 14 37.04 -0.26 -30.27
C TRP A 14 37.79 1.08 -30.12
N GLY A 15 37.44 2.06 -30.95
CA GLY A 15 38.16 3.33 -31.07
C GLY A 15 37.91 4.28 -29.90
N ARG A 16 38.75 5.30 -29.76
CA ARG A 16 38.62 6.32 -28.68
C ARG A 16 37.24 7.00 -28.68
N PHE A 17 36.69 7.27 -29.87
CA PHE A 17 35.36 7.85 -30.03
C PHE A 17 34.24 6.90 -29.58
N GLN A 18 34.29 5.62 -29.97
CA GLN A 18 33.31 4.62 -29.53
C GLN A 18 33.35 4.42 -28.01
N ARG A 19 34.55 4.38 -27.39
CA ARG A 19 34.69 4.28 -25.94
C ARG A 19 34.09 5.50 -25.24
N LEU A 20 34.39 6.71 -25.73
CA LEU A 20 33.85 7.96 -25.18
C LEU A 20 32.31 7.96 -25.23
N VAL A 21 31.73 7.65 -26.39
CA VAL A 21 30.27 7.60 -26.57
C VAL A 21 29.65 6.52 -25.68
N PHE A 22 30.26 5.34 -25.58
CA PHE A 22 29.77 4.26 -24.71
C PHE A 22 29.75 4.67 -23.23
N PHE A 23 30.83 5.29 -22.74
CA PHE A 23 30.88 5.76 -21.35
C PHE A 23 29.91 6.92 -21.10
N LEU A 24 29.73 7.83 -22.05
CA LEU A 24 28.75 8.92 -21.95
C LEU A 24 27.32 8.39 -21.93
N LEU A 25 26.97 7.42 -22.78
CA LEU A 25 25.67 6.74 -22.73
C LEU A 25 25.49 5.97 -21.42
N SER A 26 26.52 5.27 -20.95
CA SER A 26 26.44 4.54 -19.69
C SER A 26 26.24 5.49 -18.51
N ALA A 27 26.95 6.63 -18.51
CA ALA A 27 26.84 7.66 -17.49
C ALA A 27 25.46 8.34 -17.47
N SER A 28 24.72 8.37 -18.58
CA SER A 28 23.35 8.90 -18.61
C SER A 28 22.30 7.84 -18.27
N ILE A 29 22.46 6.61 -18.77
CA ILE A 29 21.49 5.53 -18.60
C ILE A 29 21.48 5.01 -17.16
N VAL A 30 22.65 4.86 -16.53
CA VAL A 30 22.74 4.29 -15.18
C VAL A 30 21.98 5.14 -14.15
N PRO A 31 22.21 6.47 -14.02
CA PRO A 31 21.44 7.30 -13.08
C PRO A 31 19.94 7.31 -13.37
N ASN A 32 19.55 7.25 -14.65
CA ASN A 32 18.13 7.20 -15.03
C ASN A 32 17.47 5.88 -14.56
N GLY A 33 18.15 4.75 -14.70
CA GLY A 33 17.68 3.47 -14.18
C GLY A 33 17.54 3.46 -12.65
N PHE A 34 18.49 4.08 -11.94
CA PHE A 34 18.44 4.23 -10.48
C PHE A 34 17.25 5.09 -10.01
N ASN A 35 16.92 6.16 -10.74
CA ASN A 35 15.72 6.96 -10.43
C ASN A 35 14.44 6.12 -10.51
N GLY A 36 14.33 5.21 -11.48
CA GLY A 36 13.19 4.30 -11.59
C GLY A 36 13.01 3.38 -10.36
N MET A 37 14.10 2.98 -9.71
CA MET A 37 14.03 2.14 -8.50
C MET A 37 13.45 2.87 -7.29
N SER A 38 13.55 4.21 -7.22
CA SER A 38 12.97 5.00 -6.14
C SER A 38 11.45 4.81 -6.03
N ALA A 39 10.77 4.55 -7.15
CA ALA A 39 9.34 4.30 -7.19
C ALA A 39 8.93 3.09 -6.35
N VAL A 40 9.78 2.06 -6.24
CA VAL A 40 9.47 0.87 -5.43
C VAL A 40 9.34 1.21 -3.94
N PHE A 41 10.17 2.14 -3.47
CA PHE A 41 10.15 2.58 -2.08
C PHE A 41 9.08 3.65 -1.82
N LEU A 42 8.81 4.50 -2.81
CA LEU A 42 7.86 5.62 -2.68
C LEU A 42 6.41 5.23 -2.97
N ALA A 43 6.17 4.23 -3.81
CA ALA A 43 4.83 3.77 -4.20
C ALA A 43 4.36 2.53 -3.43
N GLY A 44 5.10 2.11 -2.39
CA GLY A 44 4.66 1.04 -1.51
C GLY A 44 3.34 1.38 -0.84
N THR A 45 2.43 0.40 -0.78
CA THR A 45 1.19 0.49 0.00
C THR A 45 1.44 -0.10 1.39
N PRO A 46 1.57 0.74 2.44
CA PRO A 46 1.74 0.22 3.80
C PRO A 46 0.50 -0.57 4.23
N GLU A 47 0.65 -1.35 5.29
CA GLU A 47 -0.50 -1.94 5.94
C GLU A 47 -1.49 -0.84 6.33
N HIS A 48 -2.77 -1.09 6.06
CA HIS A 48 -3.83 -0.12 6.30
C HIS A 48 -5.08 -0.81 6.77
N ARG A 49 -5.90 -0.05 7.47
CA ARG A 49 -7.19 -0.46 8.01
C ARG A 49 -8.21 0.63 7.74
N CYS A 50 -9.51 0.31 7.76
CA CYS A 50 -10.52 1.35 7.61
C CYS A 50 -10.39 2.40 8.72
N ALA A 51 -10.47 3.67 8.35
CA ALA A 51 -10.55 4.74 9.34
C ALA A 51 -11.88 4.66 10.08
N VAL A 52 -11.84 4.80 11.41
CA VAL A 52 -13.03 4.89 12.25
C VAL A 52 -13.12 6.31 12.78
N PRO A 53 -14.11 7.11 12.33
CA PRO A 53 -14.20 8.51 12.74
C PRO A 53 -14.33 8.63 14.26
N ARG A 54 -13.72 9.68 14.83
CA ARG A 54 -13.82 9.96 16.28
C ARG A 54 -15.25 10.33 16.69
N GLY A 55 -16.02 10.91 15.77
CA GLY A 55 -17.45 11.20 15.96
C GLY A 55 -18.38 9.98 15.88
N ALA A 56 -17.86 8.78 15.57
CA ALA A 56 -18.64 7.57 15.76
C ALA A 56 -18.82 7.35 17.27
N ASN A 57 -20.07 7.43 17.75
CA ASN A 57 -20.48 7.23 19.14
C ASN A 57 -20.28 5.78 19.59
N LEU A 58 -19.05 5.30 19.54
CA LEU A 58 -18.65 3.93 19.84
C LEU A 58 -17.84 3.91 21.14
N SER A 59 -18.13 2.93 21.98
CA SER A 59 -17.26 2.60 23.11
C SER A 59 -15.87 2.15 22.62
N GLY A 60 -14.87 2.19 23.52
CA GLY A 60 -13.51 1.73 23.20
C GLY A 60 -13.45 0.27 22.74
N GLU A 61 -14.28 -0.60 23.33
CA GLU A 61 -14.37 -2.02 22.95
C GLU A 61 -14.89 -2.19 21.53
N TRP A 62 -16.00 -1.51 21.21
CA TRP A 62 -16.58 -1.54 19.87
C TRP A 62 -15.68 -0.90 18.81
N ARG A 63 -14.87 0.10 19.16
CA ARG A 63 -13.87 0.69 18.25
C ARG A 63 -12.73 -0.27 17.91
N ASN A 64 -12.31 -1.12 18.86
CA ASN A 64 -11.30 -2.14 18.59
C ASN A 64 -11.88 -3.33 17.81
N ALA A 65 -13.16 -3.65 18.03
CA ALA A 65 -13.88 -4.73 17.38
C ALA A 65 -14.53 -4.35 16.04
N SER A 66 -14.44 -3.09 15.61
CA SER A 66 -15.16 -2.61 14.42
C SER A 66 -14.63 -3.16 13.10
N ILE A 67 -13.43 -3.77 13.11
CA ILE A 67 -12.78 -4.31 11.92
C ILE A 67 -12.79 -5.85 12.01
N PRO A 68 -13.37 -6.55 11.03
CA PRO A 68 -13.39 -8.01 11.03
C PRO A 68 -11.97 -8.57 10.92
N LEU A 69 -11.74 -9.70 11.58
CA LEU A 69 -10.51 -10.48 11.44
C LEU A 69 -10.64 -11.43 10.25
N GLU A 70 -9.70 -11.34 9.32
CA GLU A 70 -9.60 -12.24 8.17
C GLU A 70 -8.39 -13.18 8.36
N LEU A 71 -8.57 -14.44 7.96
CA LEU A 71 -7.46 -15.39 7.96
C LEU A 71 -6.55 -15.12 6.77
N ARG A 72 -5.34 -14.60 7.02
CA ARG A 72 -4.35 -14.32 5.98
C ARG A 72 -3.08 -15.11 6.26
N GLY A 73 -2.80 -16.11 5.43
CA GLY A 73 -1.61 -16.96 5.59
C GLY A 73 -1.57 -17.72 6.92
N GLY A 74 -2.73 -18.16 7.43
CA GLY A 74 -2.84 -18.90 8.69
C GLY A 74 -2.77 -18.05 9.97
N ARG A 75 -2.66 -16.71 9.85
CA ARG A 75 -2.78 -15.78 10.98
C ARG A 75 -4.05 -14.95 10.84
N ALA A 76 -4.75 -14.75 11.96
CA ALA A 76 -5.87 -13.81 12.02
C ALA A 76 -5.31 -12.38 12.01
N ALA A 77 -5.66 -11.61 10.97
CA ALA A 77 -5.25 -10.23 10.82
C ALA A 77 -6.49 -9.35 10.53
N PRO A 78 -6.51 -8.07 10.95
CA PRO A 78 -7.62 -7.19 10.63
C PRO A 78 -7.78 -7.00 9.12
N SER A 79 -9.02 -6.96 8.66
CA SER A 79 -9.35 -6.68 7.26
C SER A 79 -8.86 -5.29 6.86
N ARG A 80 -8.35 -5.18 5.62
CA ARG A 80 -7.80 -3.93 5.08
C ARG A 80 -8.83 -3.08 4.35
N CYS A 81 -9.87 -3.71 3.82
CA CYS A 81 -10.81 -3.07 2.90
C CYS A 81 -12.23 -3.00 3.43
N ARG A 82 -12.53 -3.74 4.51
CA ARG A 82 -13.88 -3.86 5.06
C ARG A 82 -13.89 -3.56 6.55
N ARG A 83 -15.02 -3.03 7.00
CA ARG A 83 -15.34 -2.85 8.41
C ARG A 83 -16.79 -3.25 8.65
N TYR A 84 -17.16 -3.48 9.90
CA TYR A 84 -18.57 -3.61 10.23
C TYR A 84 -19.29 -2.27 10.12
N ARG A 85 -20.59 -2.33 9.82
CA ARG A 85 -21.42 -1.14 9.64
C ARG A 85 -21.47 -0.29 10.91
N LEU A 86 -20.89 0.91 10.88
CA LEU A 86 -20.73 1.76 12.08
C LEU A 86 -22.07 2.12 12.73
N ALA A 87 -23.13 2.32 11.93
CA ALA A 87 -24.46 2.63 12.45
C ALA A 87 -25.03 1.51 13.35
N ALA A 88 -24.80 0.24 12.97
CA ALA A 88 -25.22 -0.90 13.77
C ALA A 88 -24.40 -1.00 15.07
N LEU A 89 -23.08 -0.85 14.95
CA LEU A 89 -22.17 -0.85 16.11
C LEU A 89 -22.51 0.27 17.11
N ALA A 90 -22.87 1.46 16.63
CA ALA A 90 -23.26 2.58 17.48
C ALA A 90 -24.52 2.25 18.30
N ASN A 91 -25.52 1.60 17.68
CA ASN A 91 -26.71 1.14 18.38
C ASN A 91 -26.38 0.11 19.48
N PHE A 92 -25.59 -0.92 19.16
CA PHE A 92 -25.18 -1.91 20.15
C PHE A 92 -24.36 -1.29 21.30
N SER A 93 -23.49 -0.33 20.99
CA SER A 93 -22.73 0.39 22.00
C SER A 93 -23.61 1.28 22.89
N ALA A 94 -24.67 1.89 22.33
CA ALA A 94 -25.63 2.69 23.10
C ALA A 94 -26.50 1.80 24.01
N LEU A 95 -26.76 0.57 23.61
CA LEU A 95 -27.41 -0.46 24.43
C LEU A 95 -26.48 -1.05 25.49
N GLY A 96 -25.20 -0.68 25.52
CA GLY A 96 -24.21 -1.19 26.48
C GLY A 96 -23.81 -2.65 26.26
N LEU A 97 -24.12 -3.22 25.09
CA LEU A 97 -23.76 -4.58 24.74
C LEU A 97 -22.27 -4.68 24.44
N ARG A 98 -21.65 -5.81 24.75
CA ARG A 98 -20.23 -6.06 24.52
C ARG A 98 -19.98 -6.88 23.25
N PRO A 99 -18.95 -6.54 22.46
CA PRO A 99 -18.60 -7.31 21.26
C PRO A 99 -18.10 -8.71 21.64
N GLY A 100 -18.66 -9.75 21.01
CA GLY A 100 -18.21 -11.13 21.14
C GLY A 100 -18.80 -11.91 22.33
N SER A 101 -19.35 -11.23 23.34
CA SER A 101 -20.15 -11.88 24.38
C SER A 101 -21.64 -11.75 24.11
N ASP A 102 -22.12 -10.52 23.90
CA ASP A 102 -23.55 -10.24 23.78
C ASP A 102 -23.98 -10.16 22.31
N VAL A 103 -23.02 -9.88 21.43
CA VAL A 103 -23.22 -9.74 19.99
C VAL A 103 -22.14 -10.53 19.25
N GLU A 104 -22.56 -11.49 18.43
CA GLU A 104 -21.68 -12.28 17.59
C GLU A 104 -21.16 -11.42 16.41
N LEU A 105 -19.84 -11.21 16.32
CA LEU A 105 -19.28 -10.36 15.28
C LEU A 105 -19.39 -10.98 13.88
N GLY A 106 -19.42 -12.31 13.78
CA GLY A 106 -19.48 -13.05 12.51
C GLY A 106 -20.77 -12.79 11.73
N SER A 107 -21.87 -12.48 12.43
CA SER A 107 -23.18 -12.21 11.82
C SER A 107 -23.42 -10.74 11.46
N LEU A 108 -22.49 -9.84 11.78
CA LEU A 108 -22.66 -8.42 11.54
C LEU A 108 -22.43 -8.05 10.06
N GLU A 109 -23.25 -7.14 9.56
CA GLU A 109 -23.09 -6.60 8.20
C GLU A 109 -21.76 -5.86 8.07
N GLN A 110 -21.07 -6.13 6.96
CA GLN A 110 -19.82 -5.47 6.59
C GLN A 110 -20.06 -4.45 5.49
N GLU A 111 -19.34 -3.35 5.54
CA GLU A 111 -19.33 -2.28 4.55
C GLU A 111 -17.89 -1.99 4.08
N PRO A 112 -17.70 -1.48 2.85
CA PRO A 112 -16.39 -0.97 2.42
C PRO A 112 -15.96 0.22 3.29
N CYS A 113 -14.65 0.53 3.33
CA CYS A 113 -14.17 1.71 4.03
C CYS A 113 -14.69 3.00 3.35
N LEU A 114 -15.73 3.62 3.91
CA LEU A 114 -16.32 4.86 3.39
C LEU A 114 -15.58 6.12 3.86
N ASP A 115 -15.04 6.09 5.08
CA ASP A 115 -14.35 7.23 5.71
C ASP A 115 -12.83 7.24 5.42
N GLY A 116 -12.40 6.53 4.37
CA GLY A 116 -10.99 6.36 4.01
C GLY A 116 -10.25 5.32 4.86
N TRP A 117 -8.93 5.39 4.78
CA TRP A 117 -8.01 4.41 5.36
C TRP A 117 -7.01 5.05 6.32
N GLU A 118 -6.70 4.33 7.40
CA GLU A 118 -5.61 4.64 8.31
C GLU A 118 -4.43 3.71 8.00
N TYR A 119 -3.29 4.30 7.63
CA TYR A 119 -2.06 3.56 7.30
C TYR A 119 -1.15 3.40 8.52
N SER A 120 -0.57 2.21 8.69
CA SER A 120 0.52 1.98 9.63
C SER A 120 1.77 2.74 9.20
N ARG A 121 2.49 3.26 10.19
CA ARG A 121 3.78 3.96 10.03
C ARG A 121 4.99 3.12 10.45
N ASP A 122 4.80 1.80 10.63
CA ASP A 122 5.84 0.91 11.16
C ASP A 122 6.99 0.70 10.14
N VAL A 123 6.65 0.62 8.85
CA VAL A 123 7.62 0.38 7.77
C VAL A 123 7.95 1.66 7.00
N TYR A 124 6.93 2.48 6.72
CA TYR A 124 7.07 3.71 5.96
C TYR A 124 6.47 4.88 6.74
N ARG A 125 7.22 5.98 6.88
CA ARG A 125 6.69 7.20 7.53
C ARG A 125 5.61 7.87 6.68
N SER A 126 5.83 7.93 5.38
CA SER A 126 4.90 8.37 4.34
C SER A 126 5.28 7.71 3.01
N THR A 127 4.28 7.47 2.18
CA THR A 127 4.43 7.02 0.78
C THR A 127 3.58 7.89 -0.13
N ILE A 128 3.82 7.86 -1.44
CA ILE A 128 2.99 8.58 -2.43
C ILE A 128 1.51 8.24 -2.21
N VAL A 129 1.21 6.97 -1.90
CA VAL A 129 -0.16 6.51 -1.63
C VAL A 129 -0.78 7.21 -0.42
N THR A 130 -0.04 7.33 0.69
CA THR A 130 -0.57 7.99 1.89
C THR A 130 -0.77 9.48 1.68
N GLU A 131 0.11 10.14 0.93
CA GLU A 131 0.03 11.58 0.63
C GLU A 131 -1.14 11.91 -0.31
N VAL A 132 -1.33 11.11 -1.36
CA VAL A 132 -2.44 11.29 -2.32
C VAL A 132 -3.79 11.16 -1.61
N GLN A 133 -3.93 10.19 -0.69
CA GLN A 133 -5.16 10.06 0.08
C GLN A 133 -5.43 11.28 0.97
N LEU A 134 -4.40 11.86 1.60
CA LEU A 134 -4.56 13.06 2.41
C LEU A 134 -5.09 14.24 1.58
N LEU A 135 -4.61 14.39 0.35
CA LEU A 135 -5.10 15.42 -0.58
C LEU A 135 -6.58 15.18 -0.94
N LEU A 136 -6.93 13.96 -1.32
CA LEU A 136 -8.31 13.59 -1.70
C LEU A 136 -9.31 13.69 -0.54
N ALA A 137 -8.85 13.54 0.70
CA ALA A 137 -9.70 13.70 1.88
C ALA A 137 -9.93 15.18 2.28
N SER A 138 -9.15 16.12 1.72
CA SER A 138 -9.20 17.55 2.05
C SER A 138 -10.01 18.42 1.08
N THR A 139 -10.53 17.82 0.01
CA THR A 139 -11.33 18.43 -1.06
C THR A 139 -12.78 17.98 -0.99
#